data_AF-A0A7X6ZYJ4-F1
#
_entry.id   AF-A0A7X6ZYJ4-F1
#
_cell.length_a   1.000
_cell.length_b   1.000
_cell.length_c   1.000
_cell.angle_alpha   90.00
_cell.angle_beta   90.00
_cell.angle_gamma   90.00
#
_symmetry.space_group_name_H-M   'P 1'
#
loop_
_entity.id
_entity.type
_entity.pdbx_description
1 polymer ?
#
loop_
_entity_poly.entity_id
_entity_poly.type
_entity_poly.pdbx_seq_one_letter_code
_entity_poly.pdbx_strand_id
1 'polypeptide(L)'
;MSLLKSYLAFARGERPVSPWAATYPLGLIARSVIALRNFAFDHGLVRITEPPLPVISVGNITLGGTNKTPFVEMLCRMLLDAGISVGIVSRGYGGKTVDPVVVSFGPGEETREGREDEMGRLRELVGDEPLL
;
A
#
# COMPACT_ATOMS: atom_id res chain seq x y z
N MET A 1 28.91 -12.85 -1.28
CA MET A 1 28.46 -13.23 -2.65
C MET A 1 28.01 -14.70 -2.81
N SER A 2 27.59 -15.39 -1.72
CA SER A 2 27.27 -16.83 -1.69
C SER A 2 25.76 -17.14 -1.55
N LEU A 3 25.03 -16.38 -0.73
CA LEU A 3 23.60 -16.59 -0.47
C LEU A 3 22.69 -16.31 -1.66
N LEU A 4 22.91 -15.20 -2.38
CA LEU A 4 22.09 -14.83 -3.54
C LEU A 4 22.23 -15.84 -4.68
N LYS A 5 23.45 -16.35 -4.92
CA LYS A 5 23.70 -17.41 -5.92
C LYS A 5 23.04 -18.73 -5.52
N SER A 6 23.07 -19.08 -4.23
CA SER A 6 22.40 -20.27 -3.69
C SER A 6 20.88 -20.19 -3.82
N TYR A 7 20.29 -19.03 -3.53
CA TYR A 7 18.85 -18.78 -3.71
C TYR A 7 18.44 -18.86 -5.18
N LEU A 8 19.18 -18.19 -6.09
CA LEU A 8 18.88 -18.19 -7.51
C LEU A 8 19.02 -19.58 -8.15
N ALA A 9 20.01 -20.38 -7.75
CA ALA A 9 20.16 -21.76 -8.22
C ALA A 9 18.99 -22.67 -7.77
N PHE A 10 18.45 -22.45 -6.57
CA PHE A 10 17.23 -23.14 -6.11
C PHE A 10 15.99 -22.65 -6.87
N ALA A 11 15.82 -21.35 -7.04
CA ALA A 11 14.69 -20.77 -7.78
C ALA A 11 14.66 -21.20 -9.25
N ARG A 12 15.84 -21.44 -9.86
CA ARG A 12 15.98 -21.99 -11.22
C ARG A 12 15.85 -23.52 -11.29
N GLY A 13 15.68 -24.21 -10.16
CA GLY A 13 15.56 -25.67 -10.12
C GLY A 13 16.87 -26.43 -10.36
N GLU A 14 18.02 -25.75 -10.36
CA GLU A 14 19.35 -26.35 -10.56
C GLU A 14 19.83 -27.16 -9.34
N ARG A 15 19.19 -26.95 -8.18
CA ARG A 15 19.45 -27.70 -6.93
C ARG A 15 18.14 -28.16 -6.31
N PRO A 16 17.99 -29.46 -5.96
CA PRO A 16 16.75 -30.01 -5.42
C PRO A 16 16.44 -29.53 -3.99
N VAL A 17 17.46 -29.12 -3.23
CA VAL A 17 17.31 -28.66 -1.85
C VAL A 17 18.12 -27.39 -1.61
N SER A 18 17.50 -26.46 -0.90
CA SER A 18 18.11 -25.19 -0.50
C SER A 18 17.90 -24.99 1.00
N PRO A 19 18.84 -24.36 1.73
CA PRO A 19 18.65 -24.02 3.14
C PRO A 19 17.35 -23.23 3.40
N TRP A 20 16.85 -22.52 2.38
CA TRP A 20 15.58 -21.79 2.43
C TRP A 20 14.34 -22.67 2.46
N ALA A 21 14.43 -23.97 2.13
CA ALA A 21 13.32 -24.90 2.30
C ALA A 21 12.90 -25.03 3.77
N ALA A 22 13.78 -24.72 4.72
CA ALA A 22 13.45 -24.67 6.15
C ALA A 22 12.41 -23.59 6.50
N THR A 23 12.26 -22.53 5.70
CA THR A 23 11.21 -21.51 5.91
C THR A 23 9.88 -21.85 5.24
N TYR A 24 9.83 -22.92 4.44
CA TYR A 24 8.61 -23.40 3.79
C TYR A 24 7.43 -23.67 4.75
N PRO A 25 7.60 -24.34 5.91
CA PRO A 25 6.50 -24.55 6.85
C PRO A 25 5.94 -23.22 7.41
N LEU A 26 6.79 -22.21 7.58
CA LEU A 26 6.33 -20.87 8.00
C LEU A 26 5.43 -20.22 6.92
N GLY A 27 5.78 -20.43 5.64
CA GLY A 27 4.94 -20.03 4.51
C GLY A 27 3.58 -20.73 4.51
N LEU A 28 3.51 -22.03 4.82
CA LEU A 28 2.25 -22.76 4.92
C LEU A 28 1.35 -22.25 6.05
N ILE A 29 1.94 -21.94 7.21
CA ILE A 29 1.19 -21.34 8.34
C ILE A 29 0.61 -19.99 7.91
N ALA A 30 1.42 -19.11 7.35
CA ALA A 30 0.96 -17.80 6.89
C ALA A 30 -0.16 -17.92 5.84
N ARG A 31 -0.02 -18.84 4.87
CA ARG A 31 -1.07 -19.12 3.87
C ARG A 31 -2.35 -19.61 4.51
N SER A 32 -2.26 -20.50 5.49
CA SER A 32 -3.42 -21.05 6.19
C SER A 32 -4.17 -19.97 6.98
N VAL A 33 -3.43 -19.08 7.66
CA VAL A 33 -4.01 -17.94 8.38
C VAL A 33 -4.70 -16.96 7.43
N ILE A 34 -4.06 -16.61 6.30
CA ILE A 34 -4.66 -15.75 5.28
C ILE A 34 -5.91 -16.41 4.67
N ALA A 35 -5.86 -17.71 4.37
CA ALA A 35 -6.98 -18.45 3.82
C ALA A 35 -8.17 -18.49 4.79
N LEU A 36 -7.93 -18.77 6.08
CA LEU A 36 -8.95 -18.74 7.11
C LEU A 36 -9.57 -17.35 7.27
N ARG A 37 -8.74 -16.30 7.25
CA ARG A 37 -9.22 -14.92 7.29
C ARG A 37 -10.12 -14.62 6.10
N ASN A 38 -9.67 -14.92 4.88
CA ASN A 38 -10.46 -14.67 3.67
C ASN A 38 -11.76 -15.46 3.68
N PHE A 39 -11.72 -16.74 4.07
CA PHE A 39 -12.91 -17.56 4.26
C PHE A 39 -13.93 -16.91 5.22
N ALA A 40 -13.46 -16.35 6.33
CA ALA A 40 -14.32 -15.67 7.29
C ALA A 40 -14.95 -14.38 6.71
N PHE A 41 -14.23 -13.64 5.84
CA PHE A 41 -14.82 -12.50 5.12
C PHE A 41 -15.83 -12.96 4.05
N ASP A 42 -15.51 -14.00 3.27
CA ASP A 42 -16.36 -14.53 2.20
C ASP A 42 -17.68 -15.09 2.75
N HIS A 43 -17.67 -15.65 3.97
CA HIS A 43 -18.85 -16.21 4.65
C HIS A 43 -19.56 -15.19 5.56
N GLY A 44 -19.16 -13.92 5.54
CA GLY A 44 -19.78 -12.88 6.37
C GLY A 44 -19.61 -13.07 7.89
N LEU A 45 -18.66 -13.91 8.31
CA LEU A 45 -18.34 -14.13 9.74
C LEU A 45 -17.62 -12.93 10.35
N VAL A 46 -17.00 -12.09 9.51
CA VAL A 46 -16.38 -10.82 9.89
C VAL A 46 -17.29 -9.67 9.49
N ARG A 47 -17.44 -8.68 10.38
CA ARG A 47 -18.23 -7.48 10.12
C ARG A 47 -17.61 -6.67 8.99
N ILE A 48 -18.38 -6.47 7.92
CA ILE A 48 -18.05 -5.57 6.80
C ILE A 48 -18.75 -4.24 7.08
N THR A 49 -17.99 -3.14 7.03
CA THR A 49 -18.54 -1.79 7.14
C THR A 49 -18.66 -1.20 5.75
N GLU A 50 -19.88 -0.90 5.34
CA GLU A 50 -20.13 -0.24 4.06
C GLU A 50 -20.02 1.29 4.24
N PRO A 51 -19.11 1.95 3.52
CA PRO A 51 -18.99 3.39 3.57
C PRO A 51 -20.19 4.05 2.88
N PRO A 52 -20.62 5.25 3.31
CA PRO A 52 -21.75 5.98 2.70
C PRO A 52 -21.42 6.57 1.32
N LEU A 53 -20.17 6.46 0.89
CA LEU A 53 -19.64 6.99 -0.37
C LEU A 53 -19.01 5.86 -1.19
N PRO A 54 -18.95 5.98 -2.54
CA PRO A 54 -18.22 5.04 -3.37
C PRO A 54 -16.74 4.97 -2.98
N VAL A 55 -16.22 3.76 -2.74
CA VAL A 55 -14.82 3.54 -2.35
C VAL A 55 -14.12 2.66 -3.37
N ILE A 56 -12.97 3.13 -3.86
CA ILE A 56 -12.07 2.38 -4.74
C ILE A 56 -10.87 1.92 -3.91
N SER A 57 -10.71 0.62 -3.74
CA SER A 57 -9.56 0.04 -3.03
C SER A 57 -8.43 -0.29 -4.00
N VAL A 58 -7.30 0.41 -3.90
CA VAL A 58 -6.09 0.13 -4.69
C VAL A 58 -5.10 -0.70 -3.88
N GLY A 59 -4.97 -1.97 -4.24
CA GLY A 59 -4.10 -2.94 -3.57
C GLY A 59 -3.06 -3.57 -4.50
N ASN A 60 -2.13 -4.35 -3.94
CA ASN A 60 -1.25 -5.23 -4.70
C ASN A 60 -1.04 -6.53 -3.92
N ILE A 61 -0.84 -7.62 -4.65
CA ILE A 61 -0.67 -8.97 -4.11
C ILE A 61 0.80 -9.26 -3.74
N THR A 62 1.74 -8.53 -4.34
CA THR A 62 3.19 -8.76 -4.17
C THR A 62 3.84 -7.72 -3.24
N LEU A 63 4.79 -8.17 -2.41
CA LEU A 63 5.68 -7.30 -1.61
C LEU A 63 6.79 -6.75 -2.51
N GLY A 64 6.85 -5.42 -2.71
CA GLY A 64 7.84 -4.74 -3.55
C GLY A 64 7.29 -3.46 -4.18
N GLY A 65 8.16 -2.61 -4.74
CA GLY A 65 7.83 -1.32 -5.37
C GLY A 65 6.84 -1.51 -6.52
N THR A 66 5.55 -1.37 -6.23
CA THR A 66 4.47 -1.88 -7.08
C THR A 66 3.65 -0.79 -7.73
N ASN A 67 4.28 0.38 -7.94
CA ASN A 67 3.70 1.51 -8.67
C ASN A 67 2.28 1.89 -8.20
N LYS A 68 1.91 1.55 -6.96
CA LYS A 68 0.60 1.92 -6.39
C LYS A 68 0.48 3.43 -6.31
N THR A 69 1.50 4.10 -5.81
CA THR A 69 1.56 5.56 -5.67
C THR A 69 1.32 6.27 -7.01
N PRO A 70 2.08 5.99 -8.11
CA PRO A 70 1.80 6.63 -9.40
C PRO A 70 0.45 6.21 -10.01
N PHE A 71 -0.03 5.00 -9.74
CA PHE A 71 -1.36 4.58 -10.20
C PHE A 71 -2.50 5.32 -9.48
N VAL A 72 -2.40 5.49 -8.16
CA VAL A 72 -3.36 6.27 -7.37
C VAL A 72 -3.36 7.72 -7.84
N GLU A 73 -2.19 8.32 -8.08
CA GLU A 73 -2.09 9.69 -8.58
C GLU A 73 -2.79 9.83 -9.95
N MET A 74 -2.53 8.91 -10.88
CA MET A 74 -3.18 8.90 -12.19
C MET A 74 -4.70 8.77 -12.06
N LEU A 75 -5.19 7.85 -11.23
CA LEU A 75 -6.61 7.63 -11.01
C LEU A 75 -7.31 8.86 -10.45
N CYS A 76 -6.70 9.50 -9.44
CA CYS A 76 -7.23 10.71 -8.85
C CYS A 76 -7.28 11.87 -9.84
N ARG A 77 -6.23 12.07 -10.65
CA ARG A 77 -6.24 13.08 -11.74
C ARG A 77 -7.38 12.84 -12.72
N MET A 78 -7.57 11.60 -13.17
CA MET A 78 -8.67 11.27 -14.09
C MET A 78 -10.05 11.55 -13.49
N LEU A 79 -10.25 11.30 -12.19
CA LEU A 79 -11.51 11.58 -11.51
C LEU A 79 -11.73 13.09 -11.30
N LEU A 80 -10.67 13.83 -10.95
CA LEU A 80 -10.72 15.28 -10.85
C LEU A 80 -11.03 15.93 -12.21
N ASP A 81 -10.43 15.45 -13.29
CA ASP A 81 -10.70 15.90 -14.66
C ASP A 81 -12.16 15.61 -15.08
N ALA A 82 -12.77 14.56 -14.54
CA ALA A 82 -14.19 14.26 -14.69
C ALA A 82 -15.11 15.09 -13.77
N GLY A 83 -14.55 16.01 -12.99
CA GLY A 83 -15.30 16.88 -12.05
C GLY A 83 -15.71 16.19 -10.75
N ILE A 84 -15.11 15.03 -10.42
CA ILE A 84 -15.43 14.26 -9.21
C ILE A 84 -14.41 14.63 -8.12
N SER A 85 -14.91 15.10 -6.98
CA SER A 85 -14.07 15.30 -5.79
C SER A 85 -13.61 13.95 -5.23
N VAL A 86 -12.30 13.78 -5.05
CA VAL A 86 -11.69 12.55 -4.55
C VAL A 86 -11.03 12.79 -3.19
N GLY A 87 -11.11 11.79 -2.31
CA GLY A 87 -10.34 11.75 -1.07
C GLY A 87 -9.49 10.47 -1.06
N ILE A 88 -8.22 10.59 -0.71
CA ILE A 88 -7.31 9.46 -0.56
C ILE A 88 -7.27 9.08 0.92
N VAL A 89 -7.65 7.84 1.22
CA VAL A 89 -7.46 7.26 2.56
C VAL A 89 -6.25 6.34 2.49
N SER A 90 -5.18 6.72 3.17
CA SER A 90 -4.00 5.87 3.28
C SER A 90 -3.67 5.50 4.72
N ARG A 91 -2.90 4.41 4.87
CA ARG A 91 -2.43 3.90 6.16
C ARG A 91 -1.25 4.68 6.74
N GLY A 92 -0.62 5.57 5.96
CA GLY A 92 0.56 6.32 6.39
C GLY A 92 1.81 5.44 6.51
N TYR A 93 2.07 4.59 5.51
CA TYR A 93 3.18 3.64 5.60
C TYR A 93 4.52 4.39 5.57
N GLY A 94 5.23 4.38 6.71
CA GLY A 94 6.48 5.15 6.90
C GLY A 94 6.27 6.54 7.54
N GLY A 95 5.02 6.95 7.77
CA GLY A 95 4.68 8.15 8.52
C GLY A 95 4.84 7.98 10.04
N LYS A 96 5.01 9.09 10.76
CA LYS A 96 5.21 9.10 12.23
C LYS A 96 3.91 9.27 13.02
N THR A 97 2.77 9.47 12.36
CA THR A 97 1.48 9.77 13.00
C THR A 97 0.64 8.52 13.23
N VAL A 98 0.04 8.42 14.42
CA VAL A 98 -0.86 7.32 14.82
C VAL A 98 -2.33 7.72 14.63
N ASP A 99 -2.62 9.02 14.63
CA ASP A 99 -3.96 9.58 14.48
C ASP A 99 -4.31 9.89 13.02
N PRO A 100 -5.60 9.82 12.62
CA PRO A 100 -6.04 10.20 11.29
C PRO A 100 -5.76 11.68 11.02
N VAL A 101 -4.91 11.97 10.02
CA VAL A 101 -4.63 13.34 9.57
C VAL A 101 -5.42 13.63 8.31
N VAL A 102 -6.24 14.67 8.34
CA VAL A 102 -6.91 15.20 7.14
C VAL A 102 -5.97 16.20 6.49
N VAL A 103 -5.49 15.88 5.29
CA VAL A 103 -4.76 16.80 4.44
C VAL A 103 -5.72 17.30 3.36
N SER A 104 -5.97 18.60 3.32
CA SER A 104 -6.87 19.23 2.35
C SER A 104 -6.15 20.39 1.69
N PHE A 105 -5.91 20.30 0.37
CA PHE A 105 -5.38 21.41 -0.40
C PHE A 105 -6.54 22.17 -1.06
N GLY A 106 -6.78 23.40 -0.61
CA GLY A 106 -7.74 24.31 -1.24
C GLY A 106 -7.14 25.00 -2.48
N PRO A 107 -7.97 25.39 -3.48
CA PRO A 107 -7.50 26.03 -4.71
C PRO A 107 -7.00 27.48 -4.54
N GLY A 108 -6.63 27.93 -3.34
CA GLY A 108 -6.52 29.36 -3.04
C GLY A 108 -5.37 29.86 -2.19
N GLU A 109 -4.49 29.03 -1.61
CA GLU A 109 -3.49 29.56 -0.67
C GLU A 109 -2.04 29.10 -0.90
N GLU A 110 -1.19 30.12 -0.76
CA GLU A 110 0.24 30.18 -0.47
C GLU A 110 1.31 29.98 -1.56
N THR A 111 2.19 30.98 -1.57
CA THR A 111 3.44 31.17 -2.32
C THR A 111 4.24 29.88 -2.49
N ARG A 112 4.85 29.70 -3.66
CA ARG A 112 5.65 28.52 -4.03
C ARG A 112 6.64 28.05 -2.95
N GLU A 113 7.27 28.96 -2.21
CA GLU A 113 8.18 28.63 -1.09
C GLU A 113 7.47 28.02 0.14
N GLY A 114 6.32 28.57 0.56
CA GLY A 114 5.58 28.03 1.71
C GLY A 114 5.00 26.64 1.43
N ARG A 115 4.57 26.42 0.17
CA ARG A 115 4.05 25.13 -0.30
C ARG A 115 5.12 24.04 -0.30
N GLU A 116 6.38 24.35 -0.62
CA GLU A 116 7.48 23.37 -0.60
C GLU A 116 7.84 22.96 0.83
N ASP A 117 7.89 23.90 1.76
CA ASP A 117 8.18 23.64 3.18
C ASP A 117 7.05 22.87 3.88
N GLU A 118 5.80 23.25 3.62
CA GLU A 118 4.62 22.53 4.14
C GLU A 118 4.55 21.12 3.55
N MET A 119 4.85 20.97 2.26
CA MET A 119 4.89 19.66 1.62
C MET A 119 6.01 18.78 2.15
N GLY A 120 7.17 19.34 2.49
CA GLY A 120 8.24 18.64 3.18
C GLY A 120 7.80 18.09 4.53
N ARG A 121 7.11 18.92 5.33
CA ARG A 121 6.57 18.50 6.65
C ARG A 121 5.46 17.47 6.53
N LEU A 122 4.54 17.63 5.57
CA LEU A 122 3.46 16.68 5.31
C LEU A 122 3.99 15.33 4.82
N ARG A 123 5.03 15.32 3.98
CA ARG A 123 5.71 14.07 3.57
C ARG A 123 6.40 13.38 4.75
N GLU A 124 6.99 14.13 5.67
CA GLU A 124 7.57 13.55 6.90
C GLU A 124 6.50 12.94 7.82
N LEU A 125 5.30 13.52 7.83
CA LEU A 125 4.18 13.04 8.64
C LEU A 125 3.48 11.83 8.02
N VAL A 126 3.22 11.85 6.71
CA VAL A 126 2.36 10.89 6.01
C VAL A 126 3.15 9.78 5.28
N GLY A 127 4.44 10.00 4.99
CA GLY A 127 5.29 9.04 4.27
C GLY A 127 5.23 9.20 2.74
N ASP A 128 5.53 8.12 2.00
CA ASP A 128 5.57 8.07 0.52
C ASP A 128 4.17 8.02 -0.14
N GLU A 129 3.19 8.66 0.49
CA GLU A 129 1.81 8.67 0.04
C GLU A 129 1.58 9.78 -0.98
N PRO A 130 0.70 9.57 -1.98
CA PRO A 130 0.36 10.61 -2.93
C PRO A 130 -0.45 11.70 -2.22
N LEU A 131 0.18 12.87 -2.04
CA LEU A 131 -0.44 14.08 -1.54
C LEU A 131 -0.92 14.87 -2.76
N LEU A 132 -2.23 14.81 -3.04
CA LEU A 132 -2.91 15.54 -4.11
C LEU A 132 -3.75 16.67 -3.54
#